data_AF-A0A961ZFP1-F1
#
_entry.id   AF-A0A961ZFP1-F1
#
_cell.length_a   1.000
_cell.length_b   1.000
_cell.length_c   1.000
_cell.angle_alpha   90.00
_cell.angle_beta   90.00
_cell.angle_gamma   90.00
#
_symmetry.space_group_name_H-M   'P 1'
#
loop_
_entity.id
_entity.type
_entity.pdbx_description
1 polymer ?
#
loop_
_entity_poly.entity_id
_entity_poly.type
_entity_poly.pdbx_seq_one_letter_code
_entity_poly.pdbx_strand_id
1 'polypeptide(L)'
;MHSRKPPTEGTVAGLAKVGLRLAFVAICAAPLAGCATETVSNYGNGSGMSCLDDSPHCVAQRQAALRNLVGRSDRHWVRDQAGVDAYASGVRLFAFKKKKKDLTCDELARARHEADGAERVLRGPDAKRLTPAQVARGSMFAAEVSRELSKEHGRRCRRG
;
A
#
# COMPACT_ATOMS: atom_id res chain seq x y z
N MET A 1 26.14 37.20 3.82
CA MET A 1 27.12 37.27 4.93
C MET A 1 26.36 37.62 6.20
N HIS A 2 26.78 37.10 7.36
CA HIS A 2 26.10 36.95 8.67
C HIS A 2 25.40 35.58 8.81
N SER A 3 26.07 34.52 9.25
CA SER A 3 26.62 34.15 10.58
C SER A 3 25.63 33.41 11.48
N ARG A 4 26.13 32.28 11.98
CA ARG A 4 25.50 31.11 12.62
C ARG A 4 24.96 31.38 14.03
N LYS A 5 24.03 30.54 14.50
CA LYS A 5 24.20 29.79 15.76
C LYS A 5 23.25 28.57 15.89
N PRO A 6 23.74 27.38 16.27
CA PRO A 6 22.92 26.21 16.66
C PRO A 6 22.71 26.12 18.19
N PRO A 7 21.63 25.46 18.68
CA PRO A 7 21.49 25.13 20.09
C PRO A 7 22.09 23.77 20.47
N THR A 8 23.18 23.87 21.24
CA THR A 8 23.68 23.08 22.38
C THR A 8 23.09 21.71 22.74
N GLU A 9 24.01 20.74 22.80
CA GLU A 9 23.97 19.48 23.55
C GLU A 9 23.72 19.69 25.06
N GLY A 10 22.87 18.85 25.63
CA GLY A 10 22.68 18.70 27.08
C GLY A 10 23.23 17.37 27.56
N THR A 11 24.44 17.38 28.10
CA THR A 11 25.04 16.28 28.86
C THR A 11 24.43 16.24 30.26
N VAL A 12 23.90 15.09 30.68
CA VAL A 12 23.73 14.76 32.11
C VAL A 12 24.45 13.45 32.42
N ALA A 13 25.65 13.59 32.97
CA ALA A 13 26.36 12.52 33.65
C ALA A 13 25.88 12.49 35.11
N GLY A 14 25.17 11.43 35.48
CA GLY A 14 24.81 11.12 36.87
C GLY A 14 25.46 9.82 37.28
N LEU A 15 26.64 9.93 37.91
CA LEU A 15 27.37 8.83 38.53
C LEU A 15 26.61 8.34 39.77
N ALA A 16 26.29 7.05 39.84
CA ALA A 16 26.05 6.37 41.10
C ALA A 16 26.81 5.04 41.09
N LYS A 17 27.97 5.05 41.74
CA LYS A 17 28.74 3.85 42.11
C LYS A 17 28.24 3.40 43.49
N VAL A 18 27.60 2.24 43.57
CA VAL A 18 27.54 1.44 44.79
C VAL A 18 28.01 0.05 44.42
N GLY A 19 29.07 -0.41 45.09
CA GLY A 19 29.75 -1.64 44.78
C GLY A 19 29.18 -2.87 45.47
N LEU A 20 29.82 -3.99 45.12
CA LEU A 20 29.94 -5.26 45.83
C LEU A 20 29.01 -6.42 45.41
N ARG A 21 29.59 -7.19 44.48
CA ARG A 21 29.55 -8.65 44.22
C ARG A 21 28.55 -9.51 45.01
N LEU A 22 27.71 -10.24 44.28
CA LEU A 22 27.61 -11.70 44.39
C LEU A 22 26.89 -12.27 43.15
N ALA A 23 27.46 -13.33 42.59
CA ALA A 23 26.92 -14.05 41.46
C ALA A 23 25.61 -14.76 41.85
N PHE A 24 24.55 -14.52 41.09
CA PHE A 24 23.41 -15.44 41.00
C PHE A 24 23.01 -15.54 39.53
N VAL A 25 23.20 -16.73 38.99
CA VAL A 25 22.68 -17.17 37.69
C VAL A 25 21.16 -17.19 37.81
N ALA A 26 20.49 -16.29 37.10
CA ALA A 26 19.05 -16.36 36.86
C ALA A 26 18.83 -16.26 35.35
N ILE A 27 18.58 -17.43 34.76
CA ILE A 27 18.13 -17.62 33.40
C ILE A 27 16.73 -17.00 33.31
N CYS A 28 16.60 -15.85 32.64
CA CYS A 28 15.32 -15.32 32.20
C CYS A 28 15.37 -15.14 30.68
N ALA A 29 14.64 -16.01 30.01
CA ALA A 29 14.36 -15.96 28.59
C ALA A 29 13.78 -14.59 28.20
N ALA A 30 14.51 -13.82 27.39
CA ALA A 30 13.97 -12.66 26.72
C ALA A 30 13.34 -13.13 25.39
N PRO A 31 12.04 -12.84 25.14
CA PRO A 31 11.35 -13.28 23.93
C PRO A 31 11.96 -12.60 22.70
N LEU A 32 11.90 -13.31 21.57
CA LEU A 32 12.20 -12.79 20.24
C LEU A 32 11.44 -11.47 20.04
N ALA A 33 12.17 -10.36 20.07
CA ALA A 33 11.65 -9.07 19.62
C ALA A 33 11.43 -9.19 18.10
N GLY A 34 10.21 -9.55 17.72
CA GLY A 34 9.76 -9.46 16.34
C GLY A 34 9.84 -8.00 15.90
N CYS A 35 10.60 -7.74 14.84
CA CYS A 35 10.51 -6.49 14.09
C CYS A 35 9.14 -6.44 13.41
N ALA A 36 8.10 -6.10 14.15
CA ALA A 36 6.91 -5.48 13.57
C ALA A 36 7.28 -4.01 13.32
N THR A 37 8.03 -3.74 12.25
CA THR A 37 7.97 -2.44 11.61
C THR A 37 6.59 -2.32 10.98
N GLU A 38 5.59 -2.00 11.79
CA GLU A 38 4.38 -1.35 11.32
C GLU A 38 4.76 0.11 10.99
N THR A 39 5.54 0.29 9.92
CA THR A 39 5.30 1.46 9.09
C THR A 39 3.94 1.22 8.46
N VAL A 40 2.88 1.58 9.19
CA VAL A 40 1.63 1.99 8.59
C VAL A 40 2.03 3.22 7.77
N SER A 41 2.45 2.95 6.53
CA SER A 41 2.60 3.95 5.50
C SER A 41 1.20 4.50 5.27
N ASN A 42 0.84 5.46 6.10
CA ASN A 42 -0.27 6.36 5.94
C ASN A 42 0.10 7.34 4.82
N TYR A 43 0.39 6.80 3.62
CA TYR A 43 0.29 7.54 2.39
C TYR A 43 -1.21 7.77 2.19
N GLY A 44 -1.66 8.88 2.77
CA GLY A 44 -3.00 9.45 2.73
C GLY A 44 -4.05 8.60 2.05
N ASN A 45 -4.90 8.00 2.89
CA ASN A 45 -6.35 8.07 2.76
C ASN A 45 -6.83 8.29 1.32
N GLY A 46 -7.25 7.21 0.64
CA GLY A 46 -7.67 7.14 -0.77
C GLY A 46 -8.35 8.41 -1.30
N SER A 47 -7.54 9.40 -1.66
CA SER A 47 -8.01 10.76 -1.92
C SER A 47 -8.64 10.74 -3.30
N GLY A 48 -9.96 10.56 -3.30
CA GLY A 48 -10.79 10.36 -4.48
C GLY A 48 -11.12 8.91 -4.86
N MET A 49 -10.86 7.95 -3.98
CA MET A 49 -11.21 6.53 -4.20
C MET A 49 -12.34 6.03 -3.28
N SER A 50 -12.68 6.77 -2.22
CA SER A 50 -13.72 6.40 -1.24
C SER A 50 -15.16 6.65 -1.69
N CYS A 51 -15.37 7.37 -2.79
CA CYS A 51 -16.68 7.68 -3.35
C CYS A 51 -17.14 6.53 -4.27
N LEU A 52 -18.22 5.83 -3.90
CA LEU A 52 -18.61 4.56 -4.53
C LEU A 52 -19.99 4.56 -5.20
N ASP A 53 -20.68 5.70 -5.22
CA ASP A 53 -21.91 5.88 -5.99
C ASP A 53 -21.64 6.47 -7.38
N ASP A 54 -22.67 6.47 -8.22
CA ASP A 54 -22.60 6.94 -9.60
C ASP A 54 -23.10 8.38 -9.76
N SER A 55 -23.17 9.15 -8.65
CA SER A 55 -23.41 10.59 -8.74
C SER A 55 -22.31 11.26 -9.57
N PRO A 56 -22.62 12.36 -10.29
CA PRO A 56 -21.63 13.09 -11.05
C PRO A 56 -20.41 13.51 -10.21
N HIS A 57 -20.64 13.83 -8.92
CA HIS A 57 -19.58 14.16 -7.98
C HIS A 57 -18.62 12.98 -7.75
N CYS A 58 -19.13 11.80 -7.38
CA CYS A 58 -18.29 10.62 -7.17
C CYS A 58 -17.56 10.20 -8.44
N VAL A 59 -18.21 10.28 -9.60
CA VAL A 59 -17.58 9.96 -10.88
C VAL A 59 -16.41 10.91 -11.16
N ALA A 60 -16.60 12.22 -10.99
CA ALA A 60 -15.53 13.20 -11.19
C ALA A 60 -14.35 12.96 -10.24
N GLN A 61 -14.62 12.62 -8.97
CA GLN A 61 -13.60 12.33 -7.98
C GLN A 61 -12.78 11.08 -8.34
N ARG A 62 -13.46 9.98 -8.73
CA ARG A 62 -12.80 8.74 -9.18
C ARG A 62 -11.95 8.97 -10.42
N GLN A 63 -12.45 9.76 -11.38
CA GLN A 63 -11.68 10.13 -12.58
C GLN A 63 -10.44 10.97 -12.23
N ALA A 64 -10.55 11.91 -11.30
CA ALA A 64 -9.40 12.70 -10.83
C ALA A 64 -8.33 11.82 -10.17
N ALA A 65 -8.74 10.91 -9.28
CA ALA A 65 -7.83 9.94 -8.66
C ALA A 65 -7.15 9.05 -9.70
N LEU A 66 -7.88 8.55 -10.70
CA LEU A 66 -7.31 7.78 -11.80
C LEU A 66 -6.30 8.58 -12.63
N ARG A 67 -6.62 9.84 -12.95
CA ARG A 67 -5.68 10.73 -13.67
C ARG A 67 -4.40 10.93 -12.87
N ASN A 68 -4.50 11.08 -11.55
CA ASN A 68 -3.32 11.21 -10.69
C ASN A 68 -2.44 9.95 -10.72
N LEU A 69 -3.02 8.75 -10.61
CA LEU A 69 -2.23 7.51 -10.69
C LEU A 69 -1.55 7.33 -12.04
N VAL A 70 -2.30 7.56 -13.12
CA VAL A 70 -1.81 7.33 -14.49
C VAL A 70 -0.87 8.44 -14.97
N GLY A 71 -1.00 9.67 -14.44
CA GLY A 71 -0.13 10.80 -14.80
C GLY A 71 1.28 10.68 -14.23
N ARG A 72 1.47 9.89 -13.17
CA ARG A 72 2.78 9.74 -12.51
C ARG A 72 3.70 8.80 -13.27
N SER A 73 4.86 9.31 -13.68
CA SER A 73 5.92 8.54 -14.35
C SER A 73 6.69 7.63 -13.40
N ASP A 74 6.82 8.03 -12.12
CA ASP A 74 7.54 7.30 -11.07
C ASP A 74 6.89 5.97 -10.68
N ARG A 75 5.58 5.83 -10.89
CA ARG A 75 4.76 4.62 -10.64
C ARG A 75 4.95 3.97 -9.27
N HIS A 76 5.41 4.72 -8.26
CA HIS A 76 5.58 4.23 -6.88
C HIS A 76 4.28 3.57 -6.34
N TRP A 77 3.12 4.10 -6.74
CA TRP A 77 1.78 3.58 -6.41
C TRP A 77 1.56 2.10 -6.75
N VAL A 78 2.34 1.52 -7.68
CA VAL A 78 2.28 0.09 -8.01
C VAL A 78 2.72 -0.79 -6.83
N ARG A 79 3.59 -0.27 -5.97
CA ARG A 79 4.12 -0.98 -4.79
C ARG A 79 3.35 -0.63 -3.52
N ASP A 80 2.59 0.46 -3.54
CA ASP A 80 1.81 0.90 -2.40
C ASP A 80 0.59 0.00 -2.19
N GLN A 81 0.32 -0.28 -0.92
CA GLN A 81 -0.86 -1.03 -0.52
C GLN A 81 -2.12 -0.21 -0.80
N ALA A 82 -3.01 -0.76 -1.63
CA ALA A 82 -4.30 -0.15 -1.87
C ALA A 82 -5.32 -0.56 -0.79
N GLY A 83 -6.14 0.40 -0.35
CA GLY A 83 -7.29 0.16 0.52
C GLY A 83 -8.48 -0.44 -0.24
N VAL A 84 -9.43 -0.99 0.51
CA VAL A 84 -10.63 -1.66 -0.03
C VAL A 84 -11.40 -0.76 -1.02
N ASP A 85 -11.52 0.53 -0.73
CA ASP A 85 -12.24 1.49 -1.57
C ASP A 85 -11.61 1.65 -2.96
N ALA A 86 -10.29 1.47 -3.08
CA ALA A 86 -9.60 1.58 -4.36
C ALA A 86 -9.94 0.43 -5.32
N TYR A 87 -10.28 -0.74 -4.78
CA TYR A 87 -10.80 -1.89 -5.53
C TYR A 87 -12.29 -1.72 -5.81
N ALA A 88 -13.07 -1.30 -4.81
CA ALA A 88 -14.52 -1.10 -4.96
C ALA A 88 -14.87 0.01 -5.96
N SER A 89 -14.12 1.11 -5.95
CA SER A 89 -14.24 2.21 -6.92
C SER A 89 -13.68 1.84 -8.30
N GLY A 90 -12.85 0.80 -8.39
CA GLY A 90 -12.14 0.36 -9.58
C GLY A 90 -10.93 1.23 -9.96
N VAL A 91 -10.65 2.34 -9.27
CA VAL A 91 -9.60 3.30 -9.67
C VAL A 91 -8.22 2.63 -9.77
N ARG A 92 -7.85 1.82 -8.78
CA ARG A 92 -6.55 1.12 -8.74
C ARG A 92 -6.40 0.12 -9.90
N LEU A 93 -7.47 -0.63 -10.16
CA LEU A 93 -7.53 -1.65 -11.21
C LEU A 93 -7.54 -1.02 -12.61
N PHE A 94 -8.26 0.09 -12.79
CA PHE A 94 -8.22 0.88 -14.03
C PHE A 94 -6.83 1.46 -14.29
N ALA A 95 -6.14 1.94 -13.24
CA ALA A 95 -4.78 2.46 -13.39
C ALA A 95 -3.83 1.36 -13.90
N PHE A 96 -3.88 0.15 -13.33
CA PHE A 96 -3.13 -0.99 -13.84
C PHE A 96 -3.48 -1.33 -15.29
N LYS A 97 -4.76 -1.44 -15.61
CA LYS A 97 -5.22 -1.74 -16.97
C LYS A 97 -4.69 -0.72 -17.98
N LYS A 98 -4.72 0.57 -17.64
CA LYS A 98 -4.24 1.66 -18.49
C LYS A 98 -2.71 1.69 -18.61
N LYS A 99 -1.99 1.39 -17.53
CA LYS A 99 -0.52 1.46 -17.47
C LYS A 99 0.21 0.18 -17.82
N LYS A 100 -0.47 -0.95 -18.03
CA LYS A 100 0.14 -2.27 -18.29
C LYS A 100 1.26 -2.27 -19.35
N LYS A 101 1.19 -1.43 -20.38
CA LYS A 101 2.22 -1.34 -21.42
C LYS A 101 3.51 -0.64 -20.93
N ASP A 102 3.37 0.25 -19.94
CA ASP A 102 4.45 1.04 -19.36
C ASP A 102 5.09 0.34 -18.15
N LEU A 103 4.41 -0.66 -17.56
CA LEU A 103 4.91 -1.40 -16.41
C LEU A 103 6.08 -2.31 -16.80
N THR A 104 7.08 -2.42 -15.93
CA THR A 104 8.15 -3.42 -16.02
C THR A 104 7.59 -4.83 -15.75
N CYS A 105 8.32 -5.89 -16.08
CA CYS A 105 7.84 -7.26 -15.82
C CYS A 105 7.55 -7.52 -14.33
N ASP A 106 8.37 -7.01 -13.42
CA ASP A 106 8.14 -7.11 -11.98
C ASP A 106 6.89 -6.35 -11.54
N GLU A 107 6.69 -5.13 -12.05
CA GLU A 107 5.50 -4.32 -11.79
C GLU A 107 4.25 -5.00 -12.34
N LEU A 108 4.36 -5.62 -13.51
CA LEU A 108 3.27 -6.31 -14.17
C LEU A 108 2.87 -7.59 -13.42
N ALA A 109 3.85 -8.34 -12.90
CA ALA A 109 3.64 -9.50 -12.05
C ALA A 109 2.93 -9.09 -10.75
N ARG A 110 3.39 -8.03 -10.09
CA ARG A 110 2.74 -7.48 -8.88
C ARG A 110 1.31 -7.04 -9.16
N ALA A 111 1.10 -6.28 -10.23
CA ALA A 111 -0.22 -5.81 -10.64
C ALA A 111 -1.19 -6.97 -10.90
N ARG A 112 -0.71 -8.03 -11.56
CA ARG A 112 -1.47 -9.26 -11.78
C ARG A 112 -1.84 -9.92 -10.45
N HIS A 113 -0.87 -10.14 -9.57
CA HIS A 113 -1.12 -10.75 -8.26
C HIS A 113 -2.09 -9.94 -7.40
N GLU A 114 -2.01 -8.61 -7.46
CA GLU A 114 -2.94 -7.72 -6.78
C GLU A 114 -4.37 -7.86 -7.34
N ALA A 115 -4.52 -7.86 -8.67
CA ALA A 115 -5.82 -8.06 -9.31
C ALA A 115 -6.41 -9.45 -9.04
N ASP A 116 -5.58 -10.50 -9.04
CA ASP A 116 -5.99 -11.87 -8.67
C ASP A 116 -6.50 -11.95 -7.22
N GLY A 117 -5.86 -11.22 -6.31
CA GLY A 117 -6.20 -11.22 -4.89
C GLY A 117 -7.34 -10.28 -4.49
N ALA A 118 -7.82 -9.41 -5.38
CA ALA A 118 -8.74 -8.33 -5.02
C ALA A 118 -10.10 -8.83 -4.52
N GLU A 119 -10.62 -9.93 -5.05
CA GLU A 119 -11.90 -10.51 -4.57
C GLU A 119 -11.82 -10.89 -3.09
N ARG A 120 -10.70 -11.47 -2.65
CA ARG A 120 -10.47 -11.80 -1.24
C ARG A 120 -10.50 -10.55 -0.36
N VAL A 121 -9.95 -9.44 -0.83
CA VAL A 121 -9.99 -8.15 -0.11
C VAL A 121 -11.41 -7.60 -0.05
N LEU A 122 -12.13 -7.63 -1.18
CA LEU A 122 -13.51 -7.12 -1.27
C LEU A 122 -14.53 -7.94 -0.47
N ARG A 123 -14.21 -9.19 -0.13
CA ARG A 123 -15.02 -10.05 0.74
C ARG A 123 -14.49 -10.13 2.18
N GLY A 124 -13.40 -9.40 2.46
CA GLY A 124 -12.73 -9.41 3.76
C GLY A 124 -13.46 -8.58 4.82
N PRO A 125 -12.98 -8.63 6.08
CA PRO A 125 -13.58 -7.89 7.19
C PRO A 125 -13.55 -6.37 6.98
N ASP A 126 -12.55 -5.86 6.27
CA ASP A 126 -12.41 -4.43 5.97
C ASP A 126 -13.44 -3.94 4.95
N ALA A 127 -14.16 -4.84 4.28
CA ALA A 127 -15.16 -4.53 3.27
C ALA A 127 -16.61 -4.54 3.79
N LYS A 128 -16.83 -4.68 5.11
CA LYS A 128 -18.17 -4.73 5.72
C LYS A 128 -19.09 -3.54 5.38
N ARG A 129 -18.51 -2.39 5.05
CA ARG A 129 -19.27 -1.18 4.63
C ARG A 129 -19.75 -1.21 3.18
N LEU A 130 -19.24 -2.14 2.37
CA LEU A 130 -19.61 -2.24 0.97
C LEU A 130 -20.94 -2.97 0.80
N THR A 131 -21.75 -2.51 -0.15
CA THR A 131 -22.94 -3.25 -0.57
C THR A 131 -22.53 -4.49 -1.37
N PRO A 132 -23.37 -5.55 -1.39
CA PRO A 132 -23.12 -6.73 -2.21
C PRO A 132 -22.89 -6.39 -3.70
N ALA A 133 -23.59 -5.37 -4.21
CA ALA A 133 -23.43 -4.90 -5.58
C ALA A 133 -22.05 -4.26 -5.83
N GLN A 134 -21.50 -3.50 -4.88
CA GLN A 134 -20.16 -2.93 -4.99
C GLN A 134 -19.09 -4.02 -4.97
N VAL A 135 -19.23 -5.01 -4.08
CA VAL A 135 -18.34 -6.19 -4.02
C VAL A 135 -18.37 -6.96 -5.33
N ALA A 136 -19.57 -7.25 -5.86
CA ALA A 136 -19.74 -7.99 -7.11
C ALA A 136 -19.09 -7.25 -8.29
N ARG A 137 -19.39 -5.96 -8.48
CA ARG A 137 -18.80 -5.16 -9.56
C ARG A 137 -17.28 -5.08 -9.46
N GLY A 138 -16.75 -4.81 -8.27
CA GLY A 138 -15.31 -4.76 -8.03
C GLY A 138 -14.62 -6.09 -8.34
N SER A 139 -15.21 -7.21 -7.93
CA SER A 139 -14.66 -8.55 -8.14
C SER A 139 -14.67 -8.96 -9.61
N MET A 140 -15.77 -8.70 -10.32
CA MET A 140 -15.88 -8.94 -11.76
C MET A 140 -14.82 -8.14 -12.54
N PHE A 141 -14.66 -6.86 -12.20
CA PHE A 141 -13.69 -6.00 -12.85
C PHE A 141 -12.24 -6.42 -12.54
N ALA A 142 -11.96 -6.80 -11.29
CA ALA A 142 -10.65 -7.34 -10.92
C ALA A 142 -10.27 -8.59 -11.72
N ALA A 143 -11.22 -9.51 -11.91
CA ALA A 143 -11.00 -10.71 -12.72
C ALA A 143 -10.72 -10.38 -14.20
N GLU A 144 -11.38 -9.35 -14.75
CA GLU A 144 -11.08 -8.87 -16.10
C GLU A 144 -9.66 -8.31 -16.20
N VAL A 145 -9.28 -7.42 -15.29
CA VAL A 145 -7.96 -6.80 -15.24
C VAL A 145 -6.87 -7.86 -15.05
N SER A 146 -7.07 -8.83 -14.17
CA SER A 146 -6.17 -9.97 -13.99
C SER A 146 -5.89 -10.71 -15.30
N ARG A 147 -6.94 -11.06 -16.05
CA ARG A 147 -6.79 -11.75 -17.35
C ARG A 147 -6.02 -10.89 -18.35
N GLU A 148 -6.28 -9.60 -18.36
CA GLU A 148 -5.62 -8.64 -19.25
C GLU A 148 -4.13 -8.47 -18.92
N LEU A 149 -3.79 -8.35 -17.63
CA LEU A 149 -2.42 -8.29 -17.15
C LEU A 149 -1.68 -9.60 -17.37
N SER A 150 -2.34 -10.75 -17.17
CA SER A 150 -1.79 -12.07 -17.43
C SER A 150 -1.40 -12.25 -18.90
N LYS A 151 -2.25 -11.77 -19.82
CA LYS A 151 -1.95 -11.76 -21.26
C LYS A 151 -0.75 -10.87 -21.58
N GLU A 152 -0.71 -9.65 -21.06
CA GLU A 152 0.40 -8.73 -21.30
C GLU A 152 1.71 -9.25 -20.71
N HIS A 153 1.67 -9.85 -19.53
CA HIS A 153 2.82 -10.49 -18.89
C HIS A 153 3.30 -11.69 -19.69
N GLY A 154 2.40 -12.57 -20.12
CA GLY A 154 2.74 -13.70 -20.99
C GLY A 154 3.36 -13.27 -22.32
N ARG A 155 2.93 -12.14 -22.87
CA ARG A 155 3.44 -11.60 -24.13
C ARG A 155 4.87 -11.07 -24.03
N ARG A 156 5.22 -10.41 -22.92
CA ARG A 156 6.48 -9.67 -22.78
C ARG A 156 7.52 -10.32 -21.87
N CYS A 157 7.09 -11.08 -20.86
CA CYS A 157 7.93 -11.49 -19.73
C CYS A 157 8.27 -12.98 -19.73
N ARG A 158 8.01 -13.70 -20.83
CA ARG A 158 8.32 -15.14 -20.99
C ARG A 158 9.79 -15.44 -21.29
N ARG A 159 10.66 -14.43 -21.29
CA ARG A 159 12.12 -14.59 -21.40
C ARG A 159 12.76 -13.70 -20.34
N GLY A 160 12.99 -14.28 -19.17
CA GLY A 160 13.87 -13.80 -18.11
C GLY A 160 14.63 -15.01 -17.61
#